data_AF-A0A117LJ21-F1
#
_entry.id   AF-A0A117LJ21-F1
#
_cell.length_a   1.000
_cell.length_b   1.000
_cell.length_c   1.000
_cell.angle_alpha   90.00
_cell.angle_beta   90.00
_cell.angle_gamma   90.00
#
_symmetry.space_group_name_H-M   'P 1'
#
loop_
_entity.id
_entity.type
_entity.pdbx_description
1 polymer ?
#
loop_
_entity_poly.entity_id
_entity_poly.type
_entity_poly.pdbx_seq_one_letter_code
_entity_poly.pdbx_strand_id
1 'polypeptide(L)'
;MRRQRDYWLMSGEILDYVGTAFIKNDLRRLKKWSSLGQDIYNNYKILIGKLTDGLLPSIFTSPLGDFITEKKTESTTIYFYKIRVGISSPKLSPSNGARLIYGVIWEQRKFVPILVYGAFEEGKYYSINNKKLILRKSGLIKIIDEKLKSVQI
;
A
#
# COMPACT_ATOMS: atom_id res chain seq x y z
N MET A 1 -28.98 6.56 17.81
CA MET A 1 -27.50 6.73 17.73
C MET A 1 -26.99 6.14 16.43
N ARG A 2 -26.81 6.98 15.39
CA ARG A 2 -26.57 6.57 13.99
C ARG A 2 -25.55 7.51 13.33
N ARG A 3 -24.35 7.69 13.92
CA ARG A 3 -23.35 8.69 13.47
C ARG A 3 -21.90 8.19 13.45
N GLN A 4 -21.66 6.99 12.94
CA GLN A 4 -20.27 6.52 12.71
C GLN A 4 -20.04 5.80 11.38
N ARG A 5 -21.08 5.64 10.55
CA ARG A 5 -20.93 5.02 9.22
C ARG A 5 -20.60 6.02 8.10
N ASP A 6 -20.76 7.33 8.35
CA ASP A 6 -20.79 8.31 7.26
C ASP A 6 -19.49 9.11 7.10
N TYR A 7 -18.50 8.93 7.98
CA TYR A 7 -17.21 9.62 7.83
C TYR A 7 -16.35 9.08 6.66
N TRP A 8 -16.69 7.92 6.11
CA TRP A 8 -16.02 7.36 4.92
C TRP A 8 -16.52 7.95 3.60
N LEU A 9 -17.61 8.72 3.62
CA LEU A 9 -18.26 9.29 2.45
C LEU A 9 -18.04 10.81 2.32
N MET A 10 -17.50 11.49 3.33
CA MET A 10 -17.50 12.96 3.41
C MET A 10 -16.22 13.66 2.90
N SER A 11 -15.38 12.99 2.10
CA SER A 11 -14.22 13.65 1.47
C SER A 11 -14.22 13.65 -0.04
N GLY A 12 -15.31 13.28 -0.72
CA GLY A 12 -15.58 13.59 -2.15
C GLY A 12 -14.63 13.01 -3.22
N GLU A 13 -13.40 12.67 -2.86
CA GLU A 13 -12.44 11.90 -3.63
C GLU A 13 -12.48 10.49 -3.06
N ILE A 14 -13.39 9.67 -3.61
CA ILE A 14 -13.24 8.22 -3.51
C ILE A 14 -11.84 7.93 -4.04
N LEU A 15 -11.04 7.23 -3.25
CA LEU A 15 -9.72 6.72 -3.64
C LEU A 15 -9.89 5.76 -4.84
N ASP A 16 -10.08 6.30 -6.03
CA ASP A 16 -10.24 5.60 -7.29
C ASP A 16 -8.88 5.58 -7.99
N TYR A 17 -7.94 4.85 -7.37
CA TYR A 17 -6.67 4.46 -7.99
C TYR A 17 -6.64 2.93 -8.09
N VAL A 18 -6.01 2.41 -9.15
CA VAL A 18 -6.01 0.98 -9.48
C VAL A 18 -5.55 0.18 -8.25
N GLY A 19 -6.45 -0.59 -7.64
CA GLY A 19 -6.12 -1.50 -6.54
C GLY A 19 -6.56 -1.09 -5.13
N THR A 20 -7.31 0.00 -4.90
CA THR A 20 -7.89 0.29 -3.56
C THR A 20 -8.72 -0.88 -3.01
N ALA A 21 -9.34 -1.66 -3.90
CA ALA A 21 -10.01 -2.91 -3.57
C ALA A 21 -9.12 -3.90 -2.82
N PHE A 22 -7.82 -3.96 -3.14
CA PHE A 22 -6.86 -4.85 -2.50
C PHE A 22 -6.69 -4.54 -1.02
N ILE A 23 -6.63 -3.28 -0.64
CA ILE A 23 -6.33 -2.86 0.74
C ILE A 23 -7.57 -2.56 1.57
N LYS A 24 -8.77 -2.59 0.98
CA LYS A 24 -10.03 -2.26 1.69
C LYS A 24 -10.23 -3.10 2.96
N ASN A 25 -9.97 -4.41 2.89
CA ASN A 25 -10.08 -5.29 4.05
C ASN A 25 -8.95 -5.05 5.07
N ASP A 26 -7.77 -4.65 4.61
CA ASP A 26 -6.64 -4.30 5.47
C ASP A 26 -6.93 -3.02 6.28
N LEU A 27 -7.48 -2.00 5.63
CA LEU A 27 -7.92 -0.77 6.29
C LEU A 27 -9.02 -1.04 7.33
N ARG A 28 -9.98 -1.92 7.01
CA ARG A 28 -11.02 -2.36 7.98
C ARG A 28 -10.43 -3.06 9.20
N ARG A 29 -9.43 -3.93 8.99
CA ARG A 29 -8.70 -4.61 10.08
C ARG A 29 -7.92 -3.60 10.92
N LEU A 30 -7.34 -2.58 10.30
CA LEU A 30 -6.54 -1.52 10.94
C LEU A 30 -7.37 -0.30 11.39
N LYS A 31 -8.70 -0.42 11.50
CA LYS A 31 -9.65 0.68 11.81
C LYS A 31 -9.33 1.55 13.03
N LYS A 32 -8.45 1.09 13.94
CA LYS A 32 -7.96 1.88 15.08
C LYS A 32 -7.14 3.09 14.64
N TRP A 33 -6.66 3.11 13.39
CA TRP A 33 -5.90 4.22 12.80
C TRP A 33 -6.82 5.01 11.86
N SER A 34 -7.62 5.90 12.43
CA SER A 34 -8.69 6.63 11.74
C SER A 34 -8.20 7.46 10.53
N SER A 35 -6.96 7.92 10.54
CA SER A 35 -6.34 8.70 9.45
C SER A 35 -5.65 7.85 8.38
N LEU A 36 -5.53 6.54 8.56
CA LEU A 36 -4.63 5.69 7.75
C LEU A 36 -4.93 5.76 6.25
N GLY A 37 -6.20 5.82 5.86
CA GLY A 37 -6.59 5.97 4.45
C GLY A 37 -6.08 7.28 3.86
N GLN A 38 -6.24 8.39 4.59
CA GLN A 38 -5.73 9.70 4.19
C GLN A 38 -4.19 9.73 4.18
N ASP A 39 -3.55 9.10 5.16
CA ASP A 39 -2.10 9.01 5.25
C ASP A 39 -1.50 8.26 4.05
N ILE A 40 -2.14 7.17 3.62
CA ILE A 40 -1.76 6.43 2.40
C ILE A 40 -1.94 7.31 1.16
N TYR A 41 -3.05 8.04 1.08
CA TYR A 41 -3.30 8.94 -0.05
C TYR A 41 -2.29 10.09 -0.14
N ASN A 42 -1.92 10.67 0.99
CA ASN A 42 -0.88 11.71 1.05
C ASN A 42 0.47 11.16 0.59
N ASN A 43 0.82 9.93 0.99
CA ASN A 43 2.01 9.24 0.48
C ASN A 43 1.94 9.05 -1.04
N TYR A 44 0.79 8.61 -1.57
CA TYR A 44 0.56 8.51 -3.01
C TYR A 44 0.77 9.84 -3.74
N LYS A 45 0.19 10.95 -3.25
CA LYS A 45 0.36 12.29 -3.85
C LYS A 45 1.83 12.70 -3.92
N ILE A 46 2.59 12.49 -2.84
CA ILE A 46 4.02 12.78 -2.80
C ILE A 46 4.79 11.92 -3.82
N LEU A 47 4.45 10.63 -3.90
CA LEU A 47 5.10 9.70 -4.81
C LEU A 47 4.82 10.04 -6.28
N ILE A 48 3.57 10.28 -6.64
CA ILE A 48 3.20 10.66 -8.02
C ILE A 48 3.78 12.02 -8.39
N GLY A 49 3.74 13.02 -7.51
CA GLY A 49 4.39 14.31 -7.78
C GLY A 49 5.88 14.14 -8.13
N LYS A 50 6.60 13.31 -7.36
CA LYS A 50 8.00 12.99 -7.67
C LYS A 50 8.17 12.25 -9.02
N LEU A 51 7.22 11.38 -9.36
CA LEU A 51 7.20 10.65 -10.64
C LEU A 51 6.92 11.56 -11.84
N THR A 52 6.00 12.53 -11.69
CA THR A 52 5.58 13.44 -12.76
C THR A 52 6.57 14.56 -13.00
N ASP A 53 7.21 15.06 -11.95
CA ASP A 53 8.10 16.23 -12.03
C ASP A 53 9.51 15.85 -12.51
N GLY A 54 9.78 14.56 -12.78
CA GLY A 54 11.10 14.06 -13.17
C GLY A 54 12.16 14.24 -12.07
N LEU A 55 11.75 14.57 -10.85
CA LEU A 55 12.62 14.89 -9.70
C LEU A 55 13.15 13.64 -8.97
N LEU A 56 12.98 12.45 -9.52
CA LEU A 56 13.56 11.23 -8.95
C LEU A 56 15.04 11.15 -9.32
N PRO A 57 15.97 11.33 -8.36
CA PRO A 57 17.38 11.28 -8.66
C PRO A 57 17.75 9.88 -9.13
N SER A 58 18.59 9.80 -10.16
CA SER A 58 19.12 8.58 -10.77
C SER A 58 20.01 7.72 -9.86
N ILE A 59 20.10 8.03 -8.56
CA ILE A 59 21.09 7.43 -7.66
C ILE A 59 20.44 7.12 -6.30
N PHE A 60 20.04 5.86 -6.14
CA PHE A 60 20.10 5.08 -4.90
C PHE A 60 19.96 5.82 -3.54
N THR A 61 18.72 6.04 -3.10
CA THR A 61 18.16 5.66 -1.78
C THR A 61 16.68 6.00 -1.78
N SER A 62 15.92 4.99 -2.15
CA SER A 62 14.60 5.05 -2.75
C SER A 62 13.57 5.92 -2.00
N PRO A 63 13.12 7.06 -2.57
CA PRO A 63 11.88 7.71 -2.11
C PRO A 63 10.65 6.80 -2.26
N LEU A 64 10.79 5.67 -2.96
CA LEU A 64 9.77 4.64 -3.11
C LEU A 64 9.80 3.60 -1.97
N GLY A 65 10.84 3.59 -1.13
CA GLY A 65 11.03 2.60 -0.06
C GLY A 65 11.78 1.33 -0.52
N ASP A 66 11.71 0.29 0.30
CA ASP A 66 12.47 -0.95 0.13
C ASP A 66 11.94 -1.78 -1.05
N PHE A 67 12.78 -2.08 -2.04
CA PHE A 67 12.39 -2.94 -3.16
C PHE A 67 12.10 -4.37 -2.70
N ILE A 68 10.98 -4.93 -3.17
CA ILE A 68 10.53 -6.29 -2.84
C ILE A 68 10.79 -7.23 -4.01
N THR A 69 10.17 -6.94 -5.16
CA THR A 69 10.19 -7.76 -6.38
C THR A 69 9.68 -6.96 -7.57
N GLU A 70 10.02 -7.40 -8.77
CA GLU A 70 9.35 -6.99 -10.01
C GLU A 70 8.43 -8.10 -10.51
N LYS A 71 7.40 -7.75 -11.27
CA LYS A 71 6.53 -8.66 -12.01
C LYS A 71 6.28 -8.09 -13.39
N LYS A 72 6.49 -8.92 -14.41
CA LYS A 72 6.24 -8.57 -15.81
C LYS A 72 4.92 -9.20 -16.22
N THR A 73 4.03 -8.39 -16.79
CA THR A 73 2.90 -8.87 -17.58
C THR A 73 3.28 -8.77 -19.05
N GLU A 74 2.42 -9.26 -19.96
CA GLU A 74 2.66 -9.14 -21.41
C GLU A 74 2.77 -7.68 -21.87
N SER A 75 2.09 -6.76 -21.17
CA SER A 75 1.94 -5.37 -21.58
C SER A 75 2.69 -4.37 -20.72
N THR A 76 3.18 -4.74 -19.54
CA THR A 76 3.88 -3.79 -18.66
C THR A 76 4.73 -4.45 -17.58
N THR A 77 5.58 -3.65 -16.92
CA THR A 77 6.36 -4.08 -15.76
C THR A 77 5.90 -3.36 -14.51
N ILE A 78 5.61 -4.11 -13.45
CA ILE A 78 5.20 -3.61 -12.15
C ILE A 78 6.35 -3.83 -11.14
N TYR A 79 6.82 -2.75 -10.54
CA TYR A 79 7.86 -2.79 -9.51
C TYR A 79 7.24 -2.61 -8.12
N PHE A 80 7.45 -3.57 -7.22
CA PHE A 80 6.85 -3.57 -5.89
C PHE A 80 7.83 -3.10 -4.82
N TYR A 81 7.34 -2.21 -3.96
CA TYR A 81 8.10 -1.60 -2.87
C TYR A 81 7.36 -1.72 -1.54
N LYS A 82 8.12 -1.67 -0.44
CA LYS A 82 7.64 -1.52 0.93
C LYS A 82 8.03 -0.14 1.44
N ILE A 83 7.08 0.63 1.92
CA ILE A 83 7.35 1.91 2.59
C ILE A 83 6.71 1.95 3.98
N ARG A 84 7.27 2.77 4.85
CA ARG A 84 6.66 3.14 6.12
C ARG A 84 5.70 4.30 5.87
N VAL A 85 4.44 4.14 6.23
CA VAL A 85 3.46 5.22 6.13
C VAL A 85 3.49 5.99 7.44
N GLY A 86 3.83 7.28 7.37
CA GLY A 86 3.69 8.20 8.50
C GLY A 86 2.22 8.32 8.86
N ILE A 87 1.86 8.00 10.10
CA ILE A 87 0.49 8.15 10.60
C ILE A 87 0.40 9.52 11.24
N SER A 88 -0.56 10.34 10.83
CA SER A 88 -0.74 11.72 11.31
C SER A 88 -1.13 11.83 12.80
N SER A 89 -1.19 10.71 13.54
CA SER A 89 -1.45 10.68 14.98
C SER A 89 -0.12 10.60 15.76
N PRO A 90 0.26 11.63 16.54
CA PRO A 90 1.63 11.87 16.99
C PRO A 90 2.12 10.99 18.16
N LYS A 91 1.51 9.82 18.41
CA LYS A 91 1.80 8.98 19.60
C LYS A 91 2.33 7.58 19.29
N LEU A 92 2.54 7.23 18.02
CA LEU A 92 2.98 5.88 17.66
C LEU A 92 4.48 5.90 17.32
N SER A 93 5.28 5.25 18.17
CA SER A 93 6.68 4.94 17.90
C SER A 93 6.83 4.21 16.54
N PRO A 94 8.02 4.18 15.93
CA PRO A 94 8.27 3.47 14.66
C PRO A 94 7.85 1.98 14.64
N SER A 95 7.76 1.36 15.81
CA SER A 95 7.25 0.01 16.06
C SER A 95 5.72 -0.14 15.93
N ASN A 96 5.00 0.99 15.89
CA ASN A 96 3.54 1.06 15.85
C ASN A 96 3.00 1.72 14.57
N GLY A 97 3.87 2.14 13.64
CA GLY A 97 3.46 2.71 12.37
C GLY A 97 2.92 1.67 11.37
N ALA A 98 2.38 2.13 10.25
CA ALA A 98 1.94 1.27 9.16
C ALA A 98 3.07 0.94 8.18
N ARG A 99 2.92 -0.19 7.49
CA ARG A 99 3.70 -0.62 6.34
C ARG A 99 2.76 -0.73 5.15
N LEU A 100 3.14 -0.11 4.05
CA LEU A 100 2.42 -0.19 2.79
C LEU A 100 3.29 -0.93 1.79
N ILE A 101 2.70 -1.95 1.18
CA ILE A 101 3.23 -2.63 0.01
C ILE A 101 2.45 -2.11 -1.18
N TYR A 102 3.15 -1.68 -2.21
CA TYR A 102 2.53 -1.14 -3.42
C TYR A 102 3.38 -1.42 -4.65
N GLY A 103 2.72 -1.45 -5.81
CA GLY A 103 3.33 -1.56 -7.13
C GLY A 103 3.36 -0.21 -7.83
N VAL A 104 4.39 0.02 -8.64
CA VAL A 104 4.52 1.17 -9.54
C VAL A 104 4.64 0.66 -10.98
N ILE A 105 3.83 1.23 -11.86
CA ILE A 105 3.87 1.01 -13.31
C ILE A 105 4.32 2.33 -13.95
N TRP A 106 5.61 2.44 -14.26
CA TRP A 106 6.24 3.70 -14.67
C TRP A 106 5.66 4.28 -15.95
N GLU A 107 5.55 3.45 -16.99
CA GLU A 107 5.05 3.84 -18.31
C GLU A 107 3.64 4.43 -18.22
N GLN A 108 2.83 3.92 -17.30
CA GLN A 108 1.44 4.33 -17.10
C GLN A 108 1.29 5.35 -15.97
N ARG A 109 2.38 5.69 -15.26
CA ARG A 109 2.37 6.50 -14.03
C ARG A 109 1.33 6.02 -13.01
N LYS A 110 1.15 4.69 -12.89
CA LYS A 110 0.16 4.09 -11.99
C LYS A 110 0.80 3.62 -10.70
N PHE A 111 0.03 3.77 -9.63
CA PHE A 111 0.33 3.26 -8.30
C PHE A 111 -0.74 2.24 -7.91
N VAL A 112 -0.32 1.08 -7.40
CA VAL A 112 -1.21 -0.02 -7.05
C VAL A 112 -0.97 -0.43 -5.60
N PRO A 113 -1.85 -0.10 -4.65
CA PRO A 113 -1.67 -0.50 -3.26
C PRO A 113 -1.99 -2.00 -3.18
N ILE A 114 -1.11 -2.79 -2.59
CA ILE A 114 -1.31 -4.23 -2.48
C ILE A 114 -1.73 -4.60 -1.07
N LEU A 115 -1.00 -4.12 -0.07
CA LEU A 115 -1.18 -4.59 1.30
C LEU A 115 -0.84 -3.49 2.28
N VAL A 116 -1.65 -3.37 3.33
CA VAL A 116 -1.35 -2.54 4.50
C VAL A 116 -1.33 -3.40 5.75
N TYR A 117 -0.29 -3.26 6.56
CA TYR A 117 -0.19 -3.93 7.85
C TYR A 117 0.53 -3.04 8.86
N GLY A 118 0.29 -3.27 10.14
CA GLY A 118 1.03 -2.58 11.19
C GLY A 118 2.43 -3.15 11.36
N ALA A 119 3.38 -2.33 11.76
CA ALA A 119 4.75 -2.77 12.06
C ALA A 119 4.79 -3.90 13.11
N PHE A 120 3.85 -3.90 14.06
CA PHE A 120 3.67 -4.98 15.05
C PHE A 120 3.20 -6.32 14.45
N GLU A 121 2.82 -6.35 13.17
CA GLU A 121 2.44 -7.55 12.41
C GLU A 121 3.61 -8.11 11.60
N GLU A 122 4.75 -7.42 11.53
CA GLU A 122 5.92 -7.88 10.79
C GLU A 122 6.41 -9.21 11.38
N GLY A 123 6.61 -10.21 10.52
CA GLY A 123 6.89 -11.59 10.94
C GLY A 123 5.69 -12.44 11.36
N LYS A 124 4.48 -11.89 11.43
CA LYS A 124 3.24 -12.65 11.71
C LYS A 124 2.58 -13.14 10.42
N TYR A 125 1.57 -14.00 10.56
CA TYR A 125 0.82 -14.55 9.44
C TYR A 125 -0.29 -13.60 8.97
N TYR A 126 -0.37 -13.42 7.65
CA TYR A 126 -1.47 -12.81 6.91
C TYR A 126 -2.27 -13.89 6.20
N SER A 127 -3.60 -13.81 6.28
CA SER A 127 -4.49 -14.80 5.65
C SER A 127 -5.06 -14.26 4.35
N ILE A 128 -4.92 -15.00 3.25
CA ILE A 128 -5.45 -14.67 1.92
C ILE A 128 -5.70 -15.94 1.13
N ASN A 129 -6.85 -16.04 0.45
CA ASN A 129 -7.22 -17.19 -0.41
C ASN A 129 -6.95 -18.57 0.26
N ASN A 130 -7.40 -18.73 1.52
CA ASN A 130 -7.17 -19.94 2.35
C ASN A 130 -5.69 -20.27 2.67
N LYS A 131 -4.76 -19.36 2.37
CA LYS A 131 -3.33 -19.48 2.69
C LYS A 131 -2.97 -18.58 3.87
N LYS A 132 -2.01 -19.03 4.68
CA LYS A 132 -1.36 -18.22 5.72
C LYS A 132 0.07 -17.92 5.29
N LEU A 133 0.38 -16.65 5.09
CA LEU A 133 1.66 -16.19 4.56
C LEU A 133 2.35 -15.27 5.56
N ILE A 134 3.63 -15.48 5.82
CA ILE A 134 4.37 -14.66 6.78
C ILE A 134 4.65 -13.27 6.21
N LEU A 135 4.44 -12.23 7.00
CA LEU A 135 4.77 -10.83 6.68
C LEU A 135 6.28 -10.58 6.76
N ARG A 136 7.03 -11.26 5.89
CA ARG A 136 8.46 -11.10 5.58
C ARG A 136 8.64 -11.19 4.07
N LYS A 137 9.80 -10.78 3.53
CA LYS A 137 10.03 -10.63 2.09
C LYS A 137 9.47 -11.78 1.24
N SER A 138 9.78 -13.05 1.56
CA SER A 138 9.30 -14.21 0.80
C SER A 138 7.77 -14.39 0.84
N GLY A 139 7.12 -14.12 1.96
CA GLY A 139 5.66 -14.19 2.06
C GLY A 139 4.98 -12.96 1.46
N LEU A 140 5.60 -11.78 1.50
CA LEU A 140 5.10 -10.58 0.82
C LEU A 140 5.02 -10.80 -0.70
N ILE A 141 6.03 -11.43 -1.30
CA ILE A 141 6.02 -11.81 -2.73
C ILE A 141 4.82 -12.72 -3.03
N LYS A 142 4.60 -13.75 -2.20
CA LYS A 142 3.44 -14.65 -2.37
C LYS A 142 2.10 -13.93 -2.19
N ILE A 143 1.99 -12.96 -1.27
CA ILE A 143 0.77 -12.16 -1.09
C ILE A 143 0.52 -11.30 -2.34
N ILE A 144 1.56 -10.68 -2.90
CA ILE A 144 1.47 -9.93 -4.16
C ILE A 144 0.90 -10.85 -5.25
N ASP A 145 1.49 -12.04 -5.43
CA ASP A 145 1.04 -13.01 -6.45
C ASP A 145 -0.44 -13.41 -6.25
N GLU A 146 -0.86 -13.66 -5.01
CA GLU A 146 -2.25 -14.02 -4.71
C GLU A 146 -3.24 -12.86 -4.95
N LYS A 147 -2.84 -11.61 -4.69
CA LYS A 147 -3.68 -10.44 -4.99
C LYS A 147 -3.76 -10.17 -6.48
N LEU A 148 -2.65 -10.27 -7.21
CA LEU A 148 -2.65 -10.08 -8.66
C LEU A 148 -3.52 -11.13 -9.38
N LYS A 149 -3.59 -12.38 -8.90
CA LYS A 149 -4.52 -13.39 -9.45
C LYS A 149 -5.99 -13.00 -9.34
N SER A 150 -6.34 -12.22 -8.32
CA SER A 150 -7.75 -11.82 -8.08
C SER A 150 -8.21 -10.66 -8.97
N VAL A 151 -7.33 -10.12 -9.81
CA VAL A 151 -7.65 -9.05 -10.75
C VAL A 151 -7.17 -9.47 -12.13
N GLN A 152 -8.10 -9.58 -13.08
CA GLN A 152 -7.73 -9.48 -14.50
C GLN A 152 -7.25 -8.04 -14.73
N ILE A 153 -5.92 -7.85 -14.75
CA ILE A 153 -5.28 -6.61 -15.21
C ILE A 153 -4.98 -6.76 -16.69
#